data_AF-A0A7S2XDZ8-F1
#
_entry.id   AF-A0A7S2XDZ8-F1
#
_cell.length_a   1.000
_cell.length_b   1.000
_cell.length_c   1.000
_cell.angle_alpha   90.00
_cell.angle_beta   90.00
_cell.angle_gamma   90.00
#
_symmetry.space_group_name_H-M   'P 1'
#
loop_
_entity.id
_entity.type
_entity.pdbx_description
1 polymer ?
#
loop_
_entity_poly.entity_id
_entity_poly.type
_entity_poly.pdbx_seq_one_letter_code
_entity_poly.pdbx_strand_id
1 'polypeptide(L)'
;RSVGIRYRKAKKEQEEESPTTSPPSKPRPKPDVDLIEEMRKGGAFFKFSNRAPPHFRHFQLSHDHLKIQWFSKAKKLSDTEISLCDIKSIKIGQDTDKFRKHPDPEYSKTSMSISYKKKKKTEVI
;
A
#
# COMPACT_ATOMS: atom_id res chain seq x y z
N ARG A 1 -27.72 24.06 -22.44
CA ARG A 1 -26.69 24.27 -23.47
C ARG A 1 -25.39 23.65 -22.93
N SER A 2 -24.90 22.60 -23.59
CA SER A 2 -23.84 21.70 -23.09
C SER A 2 -22.44 22.28 -23.40
N VAL A 3 -21.52 22.24 -22.43
CA VAL A 3 -20.12 22.67 -22.60
C VAL A 3 -19.29 21.44 -22.91
N GLY A 4 -18.91 21.28 -24.18
CA GLY A 4 -18.10 20.16 -24.66
C GLY A 4 -16.62 20.31 -24.30
N ILE A 5 -16.09 19.36 -23.52
CA ILE A 5 -14.65 19.24 -23.22
C ILE A 5 -13.97 18.58 -24.43
N ARG A 6 -13.06 19.30 -25.09
CA ARG A 6 -12.25 18.78 -26.21
C ARG A 6 -11.05 18.01 -25.67
N TYR A 7 -11.00 16.70 -25.88
CA TYR A 7 -9.79 15.91 -25.67
C TYR A 7 -8.78 16.19 -26.78
N ARG A 8 -7.57 16.64 -26.43
CA ARG A 8 -6.43 16.70 -27.36
C ARG A 8 -5.88 15.28 -27.54
N LYS A 9 -5.83 14.80 -28.79
CA LYS A 9 -5.10 13.57 -29.17
C LYS A 9 -3.60 13.79 -28.89
N ALA A 10 -3.02 12.95 -28.04
CA ALA A 10 -1.58 12.87 -27.87
C ALA A 10 -0.93 12.20 -29.10
N LYS A 11 0.17 12.78 -29.54
CA LYS A 11 0.98 12.36 -30.69
C LYS A 11 1.79 11.14 -30.28
N LYS A 12 1.77 10.08 -31.10
CA LYS A 12 2.53 8.85 -30.90
C LYS A 12 3.98 9.12 -31.33
N GLU A 13 4.88 9.28 -30.37
CA GLU A 13 6.33 9.30 -30.61
C GLU A 13 6.83 7.85 -30.63
N GLN A 14 7.57 7.52 -31.69
CA GLN A 14 8.25 6.25 -31.85
C GLN A 14 9.59 6.35 -31.12
N GLU A 15 9.78 5.55 -30.07
CA GLU A 15 11.10 5.32 -29.48
C GLU A 15 11.83 4.26 -30.31
N GLU A 16 12.92 4.68 -30.96
CA GLU A 16 13.94 3.78 -31.50
C GLU A 16 14.64 3.07 -30.33
N GLU A 17 14.54 1.75 -30.28
CA GLU A 17 15.30 0.91 -29.37
C GLU A 17 16.80 0.97 -29.73
N SER A 18 17.58 1.64 -28.90
CA SER A 18 19.04 1.46 -28.86
C SER A 18 19.38 0.36 -27.84
N PRO A 19 20.18 -0.66 -28.20
CA PRO A 19 20.55 -1.72 -27.26
C PRO A 19 21.63 -1.19 -26.31
N THR A 20 21.22 -0.54 -25.22
CA THR A 20 22.14 -0.24 -24.11
C THR A 20 22.28 -1.50 -23.23
N THR A 21 23.16 -2.41 -23.64
CA THR A 21 23.66 -3.49 -22.79
C THR A 21 24.49 -2.90 -21.67
N SER A 22 23.83 -2.43 -20.62
CA SER A 22 24.50 -2.18 -19.35
C SER A 22 24.91 -3.54 -18.74
N PRO A 23 26.18 -3.70 -18.33
CA PRO A 23 26.62 -4.92 -17.68
C PRO A 23 25.81 -5.15 -16.39
N PRO A 24 25.58 -6.41 -15.98
CA PRO A 24 24.85 -6.71 -14.74
C PRO A 24 25.60 -6.07 -13.56
N SER A 25 25.06 -4.95 -13.07
CA SER A 25 25.59 -4.31 -11.87
C SER A 25 25.49 -5.32 -10.72
N LYS A 26 26.63 -5.57 -10.06
CA LYS A 26 26.70 -6.40 -8.86
C LYS A 26 25.60 -5.92 -7.90
N PRO A 27 24.82 -6.82 -7.27
CA PRO A 27 23.76 -6.41 -6.36
C PRO A 27 24.37 -5.54 -5.28
N ARG A 28 23.90 -4.30 -5.17
CA ARG A 28 24.33 -3.36 -4.14
C ARG A 28 24.04 -4.04 -2.79
N PRO A 29 25.01 -4.15 -1.86
CA PRO A 29 24.73 -4.67 -0.54
C PRO A 29 23.62 -3.80 0.06
N LYS A 30 22.51 -4.44 0.43
CA LYS A 30 21.44 -3.73 1.13
C LYS A 30 22.03 -3.29 2.48
N PRO A 31 21.83 -2.03 2.90
CA PRO A 31 22.21 -1.64 4.24
C PRO A 31 21.56 -2.62 5.24
N ASP A 32 22.28 -2.94 6.31
CA ASP A 32 21.69 -3.68 7.41
C ASP A 32 20.66 -2.77 8.08
N VAL A 33 19.37 -3.03 7.83
CA VAL A 33 18.26 -2.20 8.32
C VAL A 33 17.59 -2.94 9.45
N ASP A 34 17.52 -2.32 10.62
CA ASP A 34 16.64 -2.80 11.68
C ASP A 34 15.18 -2.62 11.27
N LEU A 35 14.57 -3.72 10.86
CA LEU A 35 13.19 -3.76 10.37
C LEU A 35 12.18 -3.41 11.47
N ILE A 36 12.47 -3.74 12.73
CA ILE A 36 11.58 -3.44 13.85
C ILE A 36 11.58 -1.94 14.13
N GLU A 37 12.75 -1.31 14.11
CA GLU A 37 12.86 0.14 14.25
C GLU A 37 12.18 0.89 13.10
N GLU A 38 12.35 0.45 11.85
CA GLU A 38 11.66 1.06 10.71
C GLU A 38 10.14 0.84 10.79
N MET A 39 9.67 -0.33 11.23
CA MET A 39 8.24 -0.55 11.47
C MET A 39 7.68 0.34 12.60
N ARG A 40 8.47 0.64 13.64
CA ARG A 40 8.09 1.56 14.71
C ARG A 40 8.04 3.01 14.26
N LYS A 41 8.99 3.44 13.44
CA LYS A 41 8.95 4.76 12.78
C LYS A 41 7.71 4.88 11.90
N GLY A 42 7.38 3.78 11.23
CA GLY A 42 6.19 3.65 10.42
C GLY A 42 6.29 4.38 9.09
N GLY A 43 5.20 4.33 8.33
CA GLY A 43 5.12 4.93 7.01
C GLY A 43 3.69 5.29 6.61
N ALA A 44 3.58 6.15 5.60
CA ALA A 44 2.29 6.49 5.02
C ALA A 44 1.87 5.40 4.01
N PHE A 45 0.73 4.78 4.26
CA PHE A 45 0.12 3.80 3.35
C PHE A 45 -1.24 4.30 2.87
N PHE A 46 -1.59 3.93 1.65
CA PHE A 46 -2.87 4.27 1.05
C PHE A 46 -3.92 3.23 1.47
N LYS A 47 -4.72 3.59 2.48
CA LYS A 47 -5.65 2.66 3.13
C LYS A 47 -6.98 2.59 2.40
N PHE A 48 -7.42 1.38 2.07
CA PHE A 48 -8.73 1.13 1.50
C PHE A 48 -9.75 0.90 2.60
N SER A 49 -10.85 1.65 2.56
CA SER A 49 -11.93 1.54 3.53
C SER A 49 -13.23 1.12 2.84
N ASN A 50 -14.14 0.49 3.57
CA ASN A 50 -15.44 0.09 3.03
C ASN A 50 -16.38 1.28 2.78
N ARG A 51 -16.21 2.39 3.49
CA ARG A 51 -17.22 3.46 3.60
C ARG A 51 -16.76 4.82 3.09
N ALA A 52 -15.45 5.01 2.94
CA ALA A 52 -14.84 6.26 2.53
C ALA A 52 -13.82 6.01 1.42
N PRO A 53 -13.59 7.00 0.54
CA PRO A 53 -12.55 6.93 -0.47
C PRO A 53 -11.19 6.53 0.13
N PRO A 54 -10.36 5.79 -0.61
CA PRO A 54 -8.99 5.48 -0.20
C PRO A 54 -8.21 6.75 0.15
N HIS A 55 -7.36 6.68 1.18
CA HIS A 55 -6.61 7.83 1.66
C HIS A 55 -5.36 7.42 2.44
N PHE A 56 -4.39 8.31 2.52
CA PHE A 56 -3.16 8.07 3.29
C PHE A 56 -3.40 8.00 4.80
N ARG A 57 -2.75 7.03 5.43
CA ARG A 57 -2.67 6.86 6.88
C ARG A 57 -1.24 6.48 7.25
N HIS A 58 -0.74 7.09 8.32
CA HIS A 58 0.52 6.66 8.91
C HIS A 58 0.27 5.38 9.71
N PHE A 59 0.92 4.29 9.32
CA PHE A 59 0.93 3.02 10.02
C PHE A 59 2.25 2.83 10.71
N GLN A 60 2.23 2.28 11.93
CA GLN A 60 3.44 1.91 12.65
C GLN A 60 3.19 0.73 13.58
N LEU A 61 4.28 0.10 14.01
CA LEU A 61 4.30 -0.84 15.11
C LEU A 61 4.21 -0.08 16.45
N SER A 62 3.46 -0.60 17.40
CA SER A 62 3.41 -0.06 18.77
C SER A 62 4.76 -0.23 19.49
N HIS A 63 4.99 0.56 20.53
CA HIS A 63 6.26 0.56 21.26
C HIS A 63 6.57 -0.79 21.94
N ASP A 64 5.53 -1.51 22.36
CA ASP A 64 5.62 -2.87 22.92
C ASP A 64 5.74 -3.97 21.84
N HIS A 65 5.73 -3.59 20.56
CA HIS A 65 5.74 -4.48 19.40
C HIS A 65 4.55 -5.43 19.29
N LEU A 66 3.46 -5.19 20.04
CA LEU A 66 2.32 -6.11 20.07
C LEU A 66 1.21 -5.73 19.09
N LYS A 67 1.24 -4.53 18.50
CA LYS A 67 0.15 -4.01 17.68
C LYS A 67 0.65 -3.25 16.45
N ILE A 68 -0.06 -3.40 15.34
CA ILE A 68 0.01 -2.48 14.21
C ILE A 68 -1.08 -1.44 14.38
N GLN A 69 -0.74 -0.16 14.33
CA GLN A 69 -1.67 0.94 14.57
C GLN A 69 -1.57 2.00 13.48
N TRP A 70 -2.67 2.71 13.24
CA TRP A 70 -2.70 3.85 12.34
C TRP A 70 -3.44 5.03 12.93
N PHE A 71 -3.08 6.23 12.49
CA PHE A 71 -3.61 7.46 13.07
C PHE A 71 -4.78 8.02 12.25
N SER A 72 -5.84 8.42 12.93
CA SER A 72 -7.00 9.06 12.33
C SER A 72 -7.46 10.22 13.20
N LYS A 73 -7.71 11.38 12.59
CA LYS A 73 -8.25 12.54 13.32
C LYS A 73 -9.65 12.29 13.90
N ALA A 74 -10.40 11.34 13.33
CA ALA A 74 -11.79 11.07 13.66
C ALA A 74 -12.00 9.83 14.54
N LYS A 75 -10.94 9.08 14.88
CA LYS A 75 -11.05 7.82 15.63
C LYS A 75 -10.07 7.77 16.78
N LYS A 76 -10.44 7.04 17.83
CA LYS A 76 -9.52 6.70 18.91
C LYS A 76 -8.53 5.65 18.42
N LEU A 77 -7.33 5.64 19.00
CA LEU A 77 -6.27 4.70 18.64
C LEU A 77 -6.71 3.23 18.85
N SER A 78 -7.52 2.97 19.87
CA SER A 78 -8.14 1.66 20.13
C SER A 78 -9.02 1.13 19.00
N ASP A 79 -9.55 2.03 18.15
CA ASP A 79 -10.36 1.68 16.98
C ASP A 79 -9.51 1.54 15.71
N THR A 80 -8.24 1.89 15.79
CA THR A 80 -7.28 1.95 14.68
C THR A 80 -6.00 1.17 14.99
N GLU A 81 -6.16 0.04 15.66
CA GLU A 81 -5.09 -0.91 15.96
C GLU A 81 -5.49 -2.35 15.65
N ILE A 82 -4.48 -3.18 15.42
CA ILE A 82 -4.56 -4.62 15.21
C ILE A 82 -3.52 -5.27 16.13
N SER A 83 -3.96 -6.07 17.09
CA SER A 83 -3.06 -6.93 17.86
C SER A 83 -2.41 -7.95 16.92
N LEU A 84 -1.09 -8.12 17.00
CA LEU A 84 -0.36 -9.12 16.21
C LEU A 84 -0.88 -10.53 16.49
N CYS A 85 -1.26 -10.83 17.74
CA CYS A 85 -1.85 -12.12 18.11
C CYS A 85 -3.20 -12.38 17.42
N ASP A 86 -3.89 -11.34 16.96
CA ASP A 86 -5.16 -11.47 16.24
C ASP A 86 -4.99 -11.61 14.73
N ILE A 87 -3.77 -11.43 14.19
CA ILE A 87 -3.49 -11.55 12.76
C ILE A 87 -3.54 -13.02 12.36
N LYS A 88 -4.34 -13.31 11.35
CA LYS A 88 -4.51 -14.68 10.82
C LYS A 88 -3.71 -14.92 9.55
N SER A 89 -3.61 -13.89 8.71
CA SER A 89 -2.90 -13.98 7.44
C SER A 89 -2.58 -12.59 6.90
N ILE A 90 -1.41 -12.48 6.30
CA ILE A 90 -1.01 -11.34 5.47
C ILE A 90 -0.91 -11.87 4.04
N LYS A 91 -1.55 -11.18 3.09
CA LYS A 91 -1.47 -11.50 1.67
C LYS A 91 -0.90 -10.29 0.93
N ILE A 92 0.12 -10.53 0.11
CA ILE A 92 0.65 -9.53 -0.82
C ILE A 92 -0.19 -9.58 -2.10
N GLY A 93 -0.33 -8.45 -2.79
CA GLY A 93 -1.11 -8.35 -4.02
C GLY A 93 -2.51 -7.79 -3.84
N GLN A 94 -3.20 -7.74 -4.96
CA GLN A 94 -4.53 -7.17 -5.13
C GLN A 94 -5.64 -8.24 -5.26
N ASP A 95 -5.52 -9.33 -4.51
CA ASP A 95 -6.37 -10.52 -4.70
C ASP A 95 -7.71 -10.48 -3.96
N THR A 96 -7.99 -9.40 -3.22
CA THR A 96 -9.23 -9.27 -2.45
C THR A 96 -10.37 -8.68 -3.26
N ASP A 97 -11.62 -8.97 -2.89
CA ASP A 97 -12.81 -8.44 -3.57
C ASP A 97 -12.83 -6.91 -3.65
N LYS A 98 -12.19 -6.20 -2.69
CA LYS A 98 -12.05 -4.75 -2.75
C LYS A 98 -11.11 -4.31 -3.86
N PHE A 99 -9.93 -4.90 -3.93
CA PHE A 99 -8.97 -4.59 -4.98
C PHE A 99 -9.49 -5.01 -6.36
N ARG A 100 -10.22 -6.12 -6.47
CA ARG A 100 -10.87 -6.53 -7.73
C ARG A 100 -11.91 -5.52 -8.24
N LYS A 101 -12.53 -4.72 -7.37
CA LYS A 101 -13.45 -3.64 -7.78
C LYS A 101 -12.71 -2.40 -8.31
N HIS A 102 -11.46 -2.22 -7.89
CA HIS A 102 -10.61 -1.10 -8.27
C HIS A 102 -9.18 -1.60 -8.55
N PRO A 103 -9.01 -2.42 -9.61
CA PRO A 103 -7.71 -3.00 -9.90
C PRO A 103 -6.75 -1.90 -10.35
N ASP A 104 -5.57 -1.89 -9.75
CA ASP A 104 -4.47 -1.03 -10.16
C ASP A 104 -3.19 -1.88 -10.26
N PRO A 105 -2.90 -2.41 -11.45
CA PRO A 105 -1.77 -3.32 -11.67
C PRO A 105 -0.43 -2.72 -11.26
N GLU A 106 -0.28 -1.39 -11.32
CA GLU A 106 0.96 -0.68 -10.97
C GLU A 106 1.31 -0.91 -9.48
N TYR A 107 0.29 -0.94 -8.64
CA TYR A 107 0.45 -1.10 -7.20
C TYR A 107 0.36 -2.55 -6.72
N SER A 108 0.20 -3.54 -7.60
CA SER A 108 0.02 -4.94 -7.19
C SER A 108 1.16 -5.44 -6.30
N LYS A 109 2.41 -5.08 -6.61
CA LYS A 109 3.60 -5.51 -5.86
C LYS A 109 3.74 -4.86 -4.49
N THR A 110 3.14 -3.69 -4.28
CA THR A 110 3.18 -2.93 -3.02
C THR A 110 1.90 -3.06 -2.21
N SER A 111 0.84 -3.61 -2.82
CA SER A 111 -0.43 -3.85 -2.16
C SER A 111 -0.34 -5.01 -1.19
N MET A 112 -1.03 -4.90 -0.05
CA MET A 112 -1.19 -5.99 0.89
C MET A 112 -2.54 -5.96 1.62
N SER A 113 -2.94 -7.11 2.13
CA SER A 113 -4.16 -7.32 2.88
C SER A 113 -3.88 -8.07 4.18
N ILE A 114 -4.26 -7.47 5.31
CA ILE A 114 -4.13 -8.05 6.64
C ILE A 114 -5.51 -8.53 7.10
N SER A 115 -5.64 -9.84 7.32
CA SER A 115 -6.86 -10.43 7.89
C SER A 115 -6.65 -10.69 9.38
N TYR A 116 -7.56 -10.18 10.22
CA TYR A 116 -7.40 -10.19 11.68
C TYR A 116 -8.75 -10.31 12.39
N LYS A 117 -8.73 -10.79 13.66
CA LYS A 117 -9.93 -11.06 14.46
C LYS A 117 -10.93 -11.96 13.70
N LYS A 118 -12.13 -12.19 14.23
CA LYS A 118 -13.19 -12.89 13.48
C LYS A 118 -13.78 -11.94 12.43
N LYS A 119 -13.44 -12.17 11.14
CA LYS A 119 -13.98 -11.51 9.93
C LYS A 119 -13.57 -10.04 9.68
N LYS A 120 -12.51 -9.50 10.31
CA LYS A 120 -12.00 -8.16 9.97
C LYS A 120 -10.82 -8.25 8.99
N LYS A 121 -10.71 -7.23 8.13
CA LYS A 121 -9.66 -7.12 7.12
C LYS A 121 -9.33 -5.65 6.87
N THR A 122 -8.04 -5.36 6.69
CA THR A 122 -7.54 -4.05 6.29
C THR A 122 -6.62 -4.23 5.09
N GLU A 123 -6.86 -3.44 4.05
CA GLU A 123 -6.10 -3.45 2.80
C GLU A 123 -5.40 -2.10 2.63
N VAL A 124 -4.14 -2.16 2.21
CA VAL A 124 -3.25 -1.01 2.06
C VAL A 124 -2.39 -1.17 0.81
N ILE A 125 -1.94 -0.04 0.27
CA ILE A 125 -0.92 0.09 -0.76
C ILE A 125 0.23 0.92 -0.20
#